data_AF-A0A8T1AND3-F1
#
_entry.id   AF-A0A8T1AND3-F1
#
_cell.length_a   1.000
_cell.length_b   1.000
_cell.length_c   1.000
_cell.angle_alpha   90.00
_cell.angle_beta   90.00
_cell.angle_gamma   90.00
#
_symmetry.space_group_name_H-M   'P 1'
#
loop_
_entity.id
_entity.type
_entity.pdbx_description
1 polymer ?
#
loop_
_entity_poly.entity_id
_entity_poly.type
_entity_poly.pdbx_seq_one_letter_code
_entity_poly.pdbx_strand_id
1 'polypeptide(L)'
;MIHGPCGAAYPNAVCMKDGKSTKGFPKPLSEVTKGNVAGYPVYRRRRRAAGVVLINGKEYDNETINQWVVPYNPYLSQKYNCHINVKICTAITAVKYLYKYVYKVSDKTVITVEAVRGEGNQTQIDPNEILRILNARYISPVEACMRLLVYSIQGKTHAITQLTIHFENEQKVTFRSSDDPAVVVTRDKHNVDSRL
;
A
#
# COMPACT_ATOMS: atom_id res chain seq x y z
N MET A 1 15.97 -6.38 10.12
CA MET A 1 15.92 -6.73 8.67
C MET A 1 17.23 -6.32 8.03
N ILE A 2 17.80 -7.19 7.19
CA ILE A 2 19.00 -6.87 6.40
C ILE A 2 18.55 -6.40 5.02
N HIS A 3 19.10 -5.28 4.55
CA HIS A 3 18.95 -4.89 3.15
C HIS A 3 19.64 -5.94 2.29
N GLY A 4 18.91 -6.48 1.31
CA GLY A 4 19.48 -7.45 0.38
C GLY A 4 20.71 -6.88 -0.34
N PRO A 5 21.60 -7.76 -0.83
CA PRO A 5 22.79 -7.33 -1.55
C PRO A 5 22.40 -6.43 -2.74
N CYS A 6 23.13 -5.33 -2.89
CA CYS A 6 23.00 -4.38 -3.97
C CYS A 6 24.38 -3.78 -4.27
N GLY A 7 24.49 -2.95 -5.31
CA GLY A 7 25.76 -2.38 -5.73
C GLY A 7 26.45 -3.27 -6.75
N ALA A 8 27.78 -3.24 -6.77
CA ALA A 8 28.57 -4.03 -7.73
C ALA A 8 28.30 -5.55 -7.63
N ALA A 9 28.05 -6.05 -6.41
CA ALA A 9 27.72 -7.47 -6.20
C ALA A 9 26.34 -7.86 -6.73
N TYR A 10 25.43 -6.90 -6.92
CA TYR A 10 24.08 -7.17 -7.43
C TYR A 10 23.50 -5.93 -8.13
N PRO A 11 23.95 -5.64 -9.37
CA PRO A 11 23.61 -4.40 -10.07
C PRO A 11 22.13 -4.34 -10.49
N ASN A 12 21.49 -5.49 -10.66
CA ASN A 12 20.08 -5.61 -11.08
C ASN A 12 19.09 -5.57 -9.89
N ALA A 13 19.53 -5.25 -8.67
CA ALA A 13 18.62 -5.10 -7.53
C ALA A 13 17.63 -3.96 -7.79
N VAL A 14 16.37 -4.13 -7.35
CA VAL A 14 15.30 -3.11 -7.48
C VAL A 14 15.68 -1.75 -6.88
N CYS A 15 16.58 -1.74 -5.90
CA CYS A 15 17.06 -0.51 -5.28
C CYS A 15 18.15 0.22 -6.09
N MET A 16 18.68 -0.37 -7.16
CA MET A 16 19.75 0.19 -7.99
C MET A 16 19.17 1.08 -9.08
N LYS A 17 19.79 2.24 -9.28
CA LYS A 17 19.52 3.15 -10.40
C LYS A 17 20.83 3.83 -10.80
N ASP A 18 21.14 3.85 -12.08
CA ASP A 18 22.37 4.48 -12.62
C ASP A 18 23.66 3.99 -11.91
N GLY A 19 23.74 2.68 -11.64
CA GLY A 19 24.88 2.06 -10.96
C GLY A 19 24.99 2.36 -9.46
N LYS A 20 24.06 3.11 -8.86
CA LYS A 20 24.07 3.48 -7.44
C LYS A 20 22.83 2.97 -6.72
N SER A 21 22.99 2.57 -5.45
CA SER A 21 21.84 2.25 -4.60
C SER A 21 21.06 3.52 -4.30
N THR A 22 19.81 3.58 -4.73
CA THR A 22 18.86 4.67 -4.39
C THR A 22 18.62 4.81 -2.89
N LYS A 23 18.90 3.75 -2.12
CA LYS A 23 18.80 3.74 -0.65
C LYS A 23 20.13 4.02 0.02
N GLY A 24 21.22 4.10 -0.75
CA GLY A 24 22.58 4.40 -0.29
C GLY A 24 23.14 3.33 0.63
N PHE A 25 22.89 2.05 0.32
CA PHE A 25 23.57 0.92 0.96
C PHE A 25 24.82 0.52 0.16
N PRO A 26 25.86 -0.01 0.83
CA PRO A 26 26.00 -0.13 2.29
C PRO A 26 26.12 1.24 2.99
N LYS A 27 25.62 1.34 4.23
CA LYS A 27 25.74 2.57 5.04
C LYS A 27 27.06 2.60 5.78
N PRO A 28 27.69 3.76 6.00
CA PRO A 28 28.92 3.84 6.77
C PRO A 28 28.71 3.35 8.21
N LEU A 29 29.76 2.74 8.79
CA LEU A 29 29.79 2.46 10.23
C LEU A 29 29.86 3.77 11.01
N SER A 30 29.26 3.79 12.19
CA SER A 30 29.28 4.94 13.10
C SER A 30 29.11 4.46 14.53
N GLU A 31 29.98 4.90 15.43
CA GLU A 31 29.91 4.51 16.85
C GLU A 31 28.79 5.22 17.61
N VAL A 32 28.28 6.33 17.09
CA VAL A 32 27.21 7.14 17.69
C VAL A 32 26.19 7.57 16.65
N THR A 33 24.96 7.86 17.09
CA THR A 33 23.95 8.47 16.24
C THR A 33 24.22 9.98 16.19
N LYS A 34 24.36 10.54 14.99
CA LYS A 34 24.61 11.97 14.78
C LYS A 34 23.40 12.61 14.10
N GLY A 35 22.96 13.73 14.64
CA GLY A 35 21.99 14.60 13.97
C GLY A 35 22.58 15.18 12.68
N ASN A 36 21.75 15.35 11.67
CA ASN A 36 22.14 16.01 10.42
C ASN A 36 21.17 17.16 10.17
N VAL A 37 21.67 18.39 10.16
CA VAL A 37 20.85 19.60 10.02
C VAL A 37 20.18 19.67 8.63
N ALA A 38 20.83 19.14 7.60
CA ALA A 38 20.37 19.20 6.21
C ALA A 38 19.73 17.90 5.69
N GLY A 39 19.58 16.87 6.54
CA GLY A 39 19.15 15.56 6.04
C GLY A 39 18.77 14.54 7.11
N TYR A 40 18.82 13.26 6.72
CA TYR A 40 18.55 12.17 7.64
C TYR A 40 19.68 12.01 8.66
N PRO A 41 19.37 11.64 9.91
CA PRO A 41 20.40 11.35 10.91
C PRO A 41 21.30 10.18 10.45
N VAL A 42 22.57 10.25 10.83
CA VAL A 42 23.50 9.13 10.67
C VAL A 42 23.33 8.25 11.89
N TYR A 43 22.63 7.12 11.73
CA TYR A 43 22.41 6.17 12.82
C TYR A 43 23.69 5.44 13.22
N ARG A 44 23.82 5.16 14.52
CA ARG A 44 24.84 4.27 15.06
C ARG A 44 24.80 2.89 14.39
N ARG A 45 25.93 2.49 13.82
CA ARG A 45 26.20 1.20 13.16
C ARG A 45 27.60 0.77 13.59
N ARG A 46 27.70 0.07 14.72
CA ARG A 46 29.00 -0.32 15.28
C ARG A 46 29.63 -1.43 14.47
N ARG A 47 30.96 -1.48 14.44
CA ARG A 47 31.67 -2.67 13.98
C ARG A 47 31.38 -3.83 14.95
N ARG A 48 31.24 -5.05 14.46
CA ARG A 48 31.17 -6.25 15.32
C ARG A 48 32.52 -6.97 15.32
N ALA A 49 32.63 -8.03 16.12
CA ALA A 49 33.80 -8.91 16.10
C ALA A 49 33.94 -9.62 14.75
N ALA A 50 35.18 -10.02 14.41
CA ALA A 50 35.48 -10.81 13.23
C ALA A 50 34.64 -12.09 13.17
N GLY A 51 34.33 -12.54 11.95
CA GLY A 51 33.63 -13.79 11.69
C GLY A 51 32.66 -13.69 10.53
N VAL A 52 31.89 -14.75 10.31
CA VAL A 52 30.88 -14.85 9.25
C VAL A 52 29.52 -15.09 9.90
N VAL A 53 28.49 -14.42 9.38
CA VAL A 53 27.10 -14.65 9.79
C VAL A 53 26.29 -15.08 8.58
N LEU A 54 25.52 -16.16 8.76
CA LEU A 54 24.60 -16.66 7.74
C LEU A 54 23.21 -16.06 7.98
N ILE A 55 22.69 -15.30 7.01
CA ILE A 55 21.34 -14.72 7.05
C ILE A 55 20.61 -15.09 5.78
N ASN A 56 19.49 -15.79 5.91
CA ASN A 56 18.66 -16.28 4.79
C ASN A 56 19.50 -17.05 3.74
N GLY A 57 20.40 -17.93 4.19
CA GLY A 57 21.25 -18.73 3.31
C GLY A 57 22.41 -17.98 2.63
N LYS A 58 22.65 -16.71 3.00
CA LYS A 58 23.77 -15.91 2.49
C LYS A 58 24.76 -15.58 3.60
N GLU A 59 26.04 -15.69 3.27
CA GLU A 59 27.14 -15.30 4.15
C GLU A 59 27.38 -13.80 4.09
N TYR A 60 27.56 -13.20 5.26
CA TYR A 60 27.95 -11.81 5.43
C TYR A 60 29.15 -11.74 6.37
N ASP A 61 30.08 -10.83 6.07
CA ASP A 61 31.13 -10.46 7.01
C ASP A 61 30.50 -9.85 8.28
N ASN A 62 30.75 -10.49 9.42
CA ASN A 62 30.16 -10.08 10.70
C ASN A 62 30.64 -8.68 11.11
N GLU A 63 31.88 -8.31 10.80
CA GLU A 63 32.42 -7.01 11.22
C GLU A 63 31.63 -5.85 10.61
N THR A 64 31.24 -5.99 9.34
CA THR A 64 30.62 -4.95 8.53
C THR A 64 29.12 -5.14 8.32
N ILE A 65 28.52 -6.24 8.79
CA ILE A 65 27.10 -6.56 8.56
C ILE A 65 26.14 -5.43 8.98
N ASN A 66 26.50 -4.66 9.99
CA ASN A 66 25.71 -3.52 10.47
C ASN A 66 25.57 -2.39 9.45
N GLN A 67 26.39 -2.34 8.41
CA GLN A 67 26.23 -1.44 7.27
C GLN A 67 24.99 -1.76 6.43
N TRP A 68 24.53 -3.01 6.45
CA TRP A 68 23.39 -3.51 5.68
C TRP A 68 22.07 -3.54 6.45
N VAL A 69 22.11 -3.30 7.77
CA VAL A 69 20.91 -3.31 8.61
C VAL A 69 19.97 -2.15 8.25
N VAL A 70 18.69 -2.47 8.01
CA VAL A 70 17.65 -1.45 7.92
C VAL A 70 17.29 -1.01 9.35
N PRO A 71 17.31 0.30 9.68
CA PRO A 71 16.99 0.76 11.03
C PRO A 71 15.59 0.34 11.47
N TYR A 72 15.47 -0.03 12.73
CA TYR A 72 14.22 -0.43 13.36
C TYR A 72 14.21 -0.05 14.84
N ASN A 73 13.02 0.03 15.43
CA ASN A 73 12.84 0.13 16.87
C ASN A 73 12.52 -1.27 17.43
N PRO A 74 13.38 -1.85 18.29
CA PRO A 74 13.17 -3.20 18.83
C PRO A 74 11.84 -3.36 19.57
N TYR A 75 11.51 -2.41 20.45
CA TYR A 75 10.27 -2.44 21.24
C TYR A 75 9.03 -2.43 20.35
N LEU A 76 8.96 -1.48 19.40
CA LEU A 76 7.81 -1.38 18.51
C LEU A 76 7.71 -2.60 17.60
N SER A 77 8.84 -3.07 17.06
CA SER A 77 8.84 -4.22 16.15
C SER A 77 8.35 -5.48 16.85
N GLN A 78 8.73 -5.68 18.12
CA GLN A 78 8.25 -6.79 18.94
C GLN A 78 6.77 -6.63 19.31
N LYS A 79 6.35 -5.43 19.72
CA LYS A 79 4.96 -5.15 20.13
C LYS A 79 3.94 -5.42 19.03
N TYR A 80 4.29 -5.11 17.78
CA TYR A 80 3.38 -5.22 16.64
C TYR A 80 3.73 -6.36 15.67
N ASN A 81 4.70 -7.21 16.02
CA ASN A 81 5.19 -8.32 15.21
C ASN A 81 5.45 -7.92 13.73
N CYS A 82 6.03 -6.74 13.51
CA CYS A 82 6.31 -6.23 12.18
C CYS A 82 7.54 -5.31 12.19
N HIS A 83 8.18 -5.11 11.04
CA HIS A 83 9.38 -4.28 10.99
C HIS A 83 9.03 -2.79 11.03
N ILE A 84 9.28 -2.13 12.17
CA ILE A 84 8.97 -0.71 12.36
C ILE A 84 10.25 0.13 12.33
N ASN A 85 10.39 0.92 11.26
CA ASN A 85 11.46 1.91 11.13
C ASN A 85 11.02 3.25 11.72
N VAL A 86 11.75 3.75 12.72
CA VAL A 86 11.52 5.07 13.32
C VAL A 86 12.55 6.04 12.75
N LYS A 87 12.06 7.15 12.18
CA LYS A 87 12.91 8.22 11.67
C LYS A 87 12.83 9.43 12.59
N ILE A 88 13.98 9.89 13.06
CA ILE A 88 14.09 11.19 13.73
C ILE A 88 14.15 12.24 12.63
N CYS A 89 13.21 13.19 12.67
CA CYS A 89 13.12 14.25 11.68
C CYS A 89 13.26 15.60 12.41
N THR A 90 14.39 16.27 12.23
CA THR A 90 14.76 17.49 12.97
C THR A 90 14.53 18.79 12.19
N ALA A 91 14.34 18.72 10.87
CA ALA A 91 14.24 19.88 9.98
C ALA A 91 12.80 20.13 9.47
N ILE A 92 12.55 21.26 8.81
CA ILE A 92 11.26 21.62 8.16
C ILE A 92 10.78 20.53 7.17
N THR A 93 11.72 19.75 6.62
CA THR A 93 11.41 18.56 5.80
C THR A 93 10.63 17.49 6.57
N ALA A 94 10.76 17.42 7.90
CA ALA A 94 9.94 16.61 8.80
C ALA A 94 8.46 16.97 8.71
N VAL A 95 8.16 18.27 8.74
CA VAL A 95 6.80 18.80 8.66
C VAL A 95 6.22 18.46 7.29
N LYS A 96 6.96 18.73 6.21
CA LYS A 96 6.55 18.32 4.86
C LYS A 96 6.29 16.82 4.77
N TYR A 97 7.14 16.00 5.40
CA TYR A 97 6.96 14.55 5.42
C TYR A 97 5.70 14.18 6.21
N LEU A 98 5.51 14.69 7.43
CA LEU A 98 4.33 14.41 8.25
C LEU A 98 3.04 14.79 7.52
N TYR A 99 2.96 16.02 6.99
CA TYR A 99 1.82 16.48 6.20
C TYR A 99 1.62 15.63 4.95
N LYS A 100 2.69 15.23 4.26
CA LYS A 100 2.59 14.31 3.12
C LYS A 100 1.93 12.98 3.49
N TYR A 101 2.15 12.43 4.69
CA TYR A 101 1.56 11.15 5.10
C TYR A 101 0.18 11.28 5.74
N VAL A 102 -0.06 12.34 6.52
CA VAL A 102 -1.37 12.64 7.11
C VAL A 102 -2.38 13.01 6.02
N TYR A 103 -1.96 13.86 5.08
CA TYR A 103 -2.77 14.30 3.95
C TYR A 103 -2.44 13.54 2.68
N LYS A 104 -1.78 12.38 2.78
CA LYS A 104 -1.75 11.48 1.62
C LYS A 104 -3.18 11.01 1.43
N VAL A 105 -3.85 11.58 0.44
CA VAL A 105 -5.20 11.16 0.08
C VAL A 105 -5.17 9.65 -0.21
N SER A 106 -6.26 8.98 0.08
CA SER A 106 -6.52 7.64 -0.43
C SER A 106 -6.50 7.70 -1.96
N ASP A 107 -5.34 7.43 -2.57
CA ASP A 107 -5.25 7.19 -4.00
C ASP A 107 -5.91 5.83 -4.29
N LYS A 108 -7.23 5.84 -4.42
CA LYS A 108 -7.96 4.75 -5.05
C LYS A 108 -9.04 5.34 -5.93
N THR A 109 -8.65 5.65 -7.16
CA THR A 109 -9.57 5.93 -8.26
C THR A 109 -9.53 4.71 -9.17
N VAL A 110 -10.67 4.01 -9.32
CA VAL A 110 -10.82 2.93 -10.29
C VAL A 110 -11.53 3.53 -11.50
N ILE A 111 -10.83 3.60 -12.64
CA ILE A 111 -11.40 4.00 -13.92
C ILE A 111 -11.31 2.78 -14.83
N THR A 112 -12.46 2.23 -15.20
CA THR A 112 -12.57 1.21 -16.25
C THR A 112 -12.87 1.96 -17.54
N VAL A 113 -11.93 2.00 -18.49
CA VAL A 113 -12.14 2.58 -19.82
C VAL A 113 -12.36 1.42 -20.79
N GLU A 114 -13.59 1.27 -21.26
CA GLU A 114 -13.92 0.30 -22.31
C GLU A 114 -13.72 0.96 -23.68
N ALA A 115 -12.86 0.36 -24.49
CA ALA A 115 -12.71 0.77 -25.88
C ALA A 115 -13.93 0.29 -26.67
N VAL A 116 -14.78 1.21 -27.10
CA VAL A 116 -15.78 0.94 -28.14
C VAL A 116 -15.02 0.80 -29.47
N ARG A 117 -14.50 -0.40 -29.76
CA ARG A 117 -14.02 -0.75 -31.10
C ARG A 117 -14.97 -1.76 -31.72
N GLY A 118 -15.37 -1.44 -32.95
CA GLY A 118 -16.45 -2.06 -33.68
C GLY A 118 -16.32 -3.57 -33.87
N GLU A 119 -17.50 -4.18 -33.94
CA GLU A 119 -17.87 -5.42 -34.63
C GLU A 119 -16.73 -6.41 -34.91
N GLY A 120 -16.54 -7.35 -33.98
CA GLY A 120 -15.74 -8.55 -34.20
C GLY A 120 -15.11 -9.08 -32.93
N ASN A 121 -15.77 -10.05 -32.29
CA ASN A 121 -15.34 -10.77 -31.08
C ASN A 121 -15.37 -9.96 -29.78
N GLN A 122 -16.59 -9.72 -29.30
CA GLN A 122 -16.85 -9.23 -27.95
C GLN A 122 -16.64 -10.36 -26.93
N THR A 123 -15.45 -10.49 -26.35
CA THR A 123 -15.40 -10.88 -24.93
C THR A 123 -15.82 -9.66 -24.14
N GLN A 124 -17.13 -9.51 -23.92
CA GLN A 124 -17.65 -8.68 -22.83
C GLN A 124 -17.02 -9.24 -21.55
N ILE A 125 -15.98 -8.58 -21.05
CA ILE A 125 -15.44 -8.91 -19.74
C ILE A 125 -16.43 -8.30 -18.76
N ASP A 126 -17.33 -9.12 -18.23
CA ASP A 126 -18.29 -8.68 -17.23
C ASP A 126 -17.50 -8.06 -16.06
N PRO A 127 -17.69 -6.77 -15.74
CA PRO A 127 -16.91 -6.12 -14.70
C PRO A 127 -17.11 -6.85 -13.38
N ASN A 128 -16.03 -7.25 -12.72
CA ASN A 128 -16.12 -7.95 -11.43
C ASN A 128 -16.72 -7.02 -10.36
N GLU A 129 -18.01 -7.19 -10.09
CA GLU A 129 -18.78 -6.32 -9.20
C GLU A 129 -18.37 -6.45 -7.74
N ILE A 130 -17.97 -7.65 -7.31
CA ILE A 130 -17.38 -7.88 -5.99
C ILE A 130 -16.15 -6.98 -5.83
N LEU A 131 -15.26 -6.98 -6.82
CA LEU A 131 -14.08 -6.13 -6.82
C LEU A 131 -14.46 -4.65 -6.85
N ARG A 132 -15.50 -4.26 -7.61
CA ARG A 132 -16.00 -2.89 -7.67
C ARG A 132 -16.51 -2.40 -6.31
N ILE A 133 -17.28 -3.22 -5.59
CA ILE A 133 -17.78 -2.91 -4.24
C ILE A 133 -16.64 -2.83 -3.23
N LEU A 134 -15.71 -3.80 -3.25
CA LEU A 134 -14.50 -3.76 -2.41
C LEU A 134 -13.64 -2.52 -2.69
N ASN A 135 -13.63 -2.08 -3.95
CA ASN A 135 -12.93 -0.87 -4.35
C ASN A 135 -13.63 0.40 -3.89
N ALA A 136 -14.95 0.48 -3.99
CA ALA A 136 -15.75 1.61 -3.52
C ALA A 136 -15.75 1.77 -1.99
N ARG A 137 -15.61 0.67 -1.24
CA ARG A 137 -15.55 0.65 0.23
C ARG A 137 -14.13 0.79 0.80
N TYR A 138 -13.14 1.12 -0.03
CA TYR A 138 -11.78 1.28 0.43
C TYR A 138 -11.65 2.43 1.44
N ILE A 139 -11.00 2.11 2.56
CA ILE A 139 -10.65 3.05 3.62
C ILE A 139 -9.14 3.21 3.60
N SER A 140 -8.63 4.45 3.60
CA SER A 140 -7.18 4.67 3.67
C SER A 140 -6.61 4.12 4.99
N PRO A 141 -5.33 3.70 5.04
CA PRO A 141 -4.71 3.30 6.31
C PRO A 141 -4.81 4.37 7.41
N VAL A 142 -4.76 5.66 7.04
CA VAL A 142 -4.89 6.78 7.99
C VAL A 142 -6.31 6.85 8.54
N GLU A 143 -7.33 6.79 7.68
CA GLU A 143 -8.72 6.79 8.09
C GLU A 143 -9.05 5.55 8.95
N ALA A 144 -8.52 4.39 8.61
CA ALA A 144 -8.69 3.17 9.40
C ALA A 144 -8.11 3.33 10.82
N CYS A 145 -6.88 3.87 10.93
CA CYS A 145 -6.28 4.17 12.24
C CYS A 145 -7.11 5.19 13.02
N MET A 146 -7.61 6.24 12.39
CA MET A 146 -8.45 7.23 13.05
C MET A 146 -9.77 6.63 13.56
N ARG A 147 -10.40 5.73 12.78
CA ARG A 147 -11.61 5.01 13.18
C ARG A 147 -11.34 4.06 14.35
N LEU A 148 -10.24 3.30 14.29
CA LEU A 148 -9.83 2.37 15.35
C LEU A 148 -9.52 3.09 16.68
N LEU A 149 -8.95 4.30 16.59
CA LEU A 149 -8.65 5.13 17.76
C LEU A 149 -9.84 6.01 18.17
N VAL A 150 -11.00 5.85 17.53
CA VAL A 150 -12.26 6.56 17.85
C VAL A 150 -12.11 8.08 17.77
N TYR A 151 -11.27 8.57 16.86
CA TYR A 151 -11.19 10.00 16.57
C TYR A 151 -12.38 10.44 15.71
N SER A 152 -12.89 11.65 15.95
CA SER A 152 -13.89 12.27 15.08
C SER A 152 -13.23 12.69 13.77
N ILE A 153 -13.52 11.98 12.68
CA ILE A 153 -12.92 12.21 11.36
C ILE A 153 -13.78 13.18 10.54
N GLN A 154 -15.09 12.97 10.58
CA GLN A 154 -16.08 13.75 9.84
C GLN A 154 -17.45 13.58 10.52
N GLY A 155 -18.23 14.64 10.60
CA GLY A 155 -19.62 14.61 11.08
C GLY A 155 -20.57 14.01 10.04
N LYS A 156 -20.24 12.83 9.51
CA LYS A 156 -21.11 12.09 8.58
C LYS A 156 -21.66 10.87 9.31
N THR A 157 -22.98 10.73 9.29
CA THR A 157 -23.65 9.51 9.69
C THR A 157 -23.47 8.46 8.60
N HIS A 158 -23.33 7.18 8.98
CA HIS A 158 -23.17 6.09 8.02
C HIS A 158 -24.46 5.96 7.20
N ALA A 159 -24.36 6.06 5.88
CA ALA A 159 -25.45 5.62 5.00
C ALA A 159 -25.46 4.09 5.02
N ILE A 160 -26.42 3.50 5.71
CA ILE A 160 -26.67 2.05 5.65
C ILE A 160 -27.42 1.80 4.35
N THR A 161 -26.75 1.18 3.38
CA THR A 161 -27.38 0.70 2.15
C THR A 161 -27.47 -0.82 2.23
N GLN A 162 -28.70 -1.34 2.20
CA GLN A 162 -28.92 -2.77 2.06
C GLN A 162 -28.60 -3.15 0.62
N LEU A 163 -27.62 -4.03 0.43
CA LEU A 163 -27.32 -4.59 -0.88
C LEU A 163 -28.28 -5.74 -1.17
N THR A 164 -28.93 -5.70 -2.32
CA THR A 164 -29.72 -6.84 -2.82
C THR A 164 -28.74 -7.82 -3.44
N ILE A 165 -28.60 -9.00 -2.85
CA ILE A 165 -27.77 -10.09 -3.38
C ILE A 165 -28.71 -11.04 -4.11
N HIS A 166 -28.41 -11.38 -5.36
CA HIS A 166 -29.14 -12.34 -6.16
C HIS A 166 -28.19 -13.23 -6.96
N PHE A 167 -28.67 -14.40 -7.36
CA PHE A 167 -27.97 -15.24 -8.34
C PHE A 167 -28.06 -14.63 -9.74
N GLU A 168 -27.28 -15.19 -10.67
CA GLU A 168 -27.35 -14.81 -12.08
C GLU A 168 -28.79 -14.93 -12.61
N ASN A 169 -29.31 -13.84 -13.18
CA ASN A 169 -30.70 -13.70 -13.68
C ASN A 169 -31.83 -13.77 -12.62
N GLU A 170 -31.52 -13.76 -11.32
CA GLU A 170 -32.53 -13.72 -10.23
C GLU A 170 -32.68 -12.32 -9.62
N GLN A 171 -32.46 -11.28 -10.42
CA GLN A 171 -32.57 -9.89 -10.01
C GLN A 171 -34.00 -9.54 -9.60
N LYS A 172 -34.15 -8.82 -8.49
CA LYS A 172 -35.46 -8.29 -8.09
C LYS A 172 -35.80 -7.07 -8.95
N VAL A 173 -36.67 -7.27 -9.94
CA VAL A 173 -37.16 -6.20 -10.80
C VAL A 173 -38.47 -5.62 -10.25
N THR A 174 -38.51 -4.32 -10.04
CA THR A 174 -39.76 -3.58 -9.76
C THR A 174 -40.32 -2.98 -11.05
N PHE A 175 -41.59 -3.27 -11.35
CA PHE A 175 -42.30 -2.75 -12.51
C PHE A 175 -43.68 -2.22 -12.11
N ARG A 176 -44.22 -1.31 -12.92
CA ARG A 176 -45.60 -0.83 -12.79
C ARG A 176 -46.52 -1.71 -13.63
N SER A 177 -47.79 -1.80 -13.25
CA SER A 177 -48.79 -2.58 -14.00
C SER A 177 -48.97 -2.13 -15.46
N SER A 178 -48.58 -0.89 -15.78
CA SER A 178 -48.60 -0.32 -17.14
C SER A 178 -47.33 -0.59 -17.95
N ASP A 179 -46.29 -1.17 -17.36
CA ASP A 179 -45.02 -1.41 -18.05
C ASP A 179 -45.12 -2.64 -18.97
N ASP A 180 -44.51 -2.54 -20.14
CA ASP A 180 -44.35 -3.68 -21.06
C ASP A 180 -43.35 -4.70 -20.49
N PRO A 181 -43.76 -5.97 -20.26
CA PRO A 181 -42.87 -7.01 -19.76
C PRO A 181 -41.59 -7.19 -20.58
N ALA A 182 -41.66 -7.05 -21.90
CA ALA A 182 -40.50 -7.21 -22.78
C ALA A 182 -39.46 -6.11 -22.54
N VAL A 183 -39.92 -4.89 -22.25
CA VAL A 183 -39.06 -3.77 -21.90
C VAL A 183 -38.51 -3.95 -20.48
N VAL A 184 -39.34 -4.37 -19.53
CA VAL A 184 -38.96 -4.54 -18.12
C VAL A 184 -37.79 -5.52 -17.95
N VAL A 185 -37.81 -6.65 -18.64
CA VAL A 185 -36.74 -7.67 -18.57
C VAL A 185 -35.41 -7.15 -19.13
N THR A 186 -35.42 -6.10 -19.95
CA THR A 186 -34.20 -5.54 -20.56
C THR A 186 -33.65 -4.31 -19.85
N ARG A 187 -34.41 -3.71 -18.90
CA ARG A 187 -34.03 -2.47 -18.19
C ARG A 187 -32.71 -2.62 -17.41
N ASP A 188 -32.48 -3.77 -16.78
CA ASP A 188 -31.27 -4.01 -15.95
C ASP A 188 -30.04 -4.44 -16.75
N LYS A 189 -30.10 -4.49 -18.09
CA LYS A 189 -28.87 -4.58 -18.88
C LYS A 189 -28.02 -3.31 -18.81
N HIS A 190 -28.59 -2.20 -18.35
CA HIS A 190 -27.93 -0.89 -18.29
C HIS A 190 -27.76 -0.35 -16.86
N ASN A 191 -28.35 -1.00 -15.85
CA ASN A 191 -28.17 -0.66 -14.45
C ASN A 191 -27.27 -1.68 -13.78
N VAL A 192 -26.15 -1.20 -13.30
CA VAL A 192 -25.03 -2.03 -12.87
C VAL A 192 -25.22 -2.46 -11.42
N ASP A 193 -26.19 -3.34 -11.16
CA ASP A 193 -26.45 -3.91 -9.83
C ASP A 193 -26.04 -5.39 -9.74
N SER A 194 -25.45 -5.66 -8.58
CA SER A 194 -24.52 -6.74 -8.25
C SER A 194 -25.05 -8.18 -8.42
N ARG A 195 -24.59 -8.85 -9.47
CA ARG A 195 -24.61 -10.29 -9.76
C ARG A 195 -23.54 -11.03 -8.93
N LEU A 196 -23.89 -12.22 -8.44
CA LEU A 196 -22.96 -13.23 -7.91
C LEU A 196 -22.53 -14.19 -9.01
#